data_AF-A0A0D8HDT0-F1
#
_entry.id   AF-A0A0D8HDT0-F1
#
_cell.length_a   1.000
_cell.length_b   1.000
_cell.length_c   1.000
_cell.angle_alpha   90.00
_cell.angle_beta   90.00
_cell.angle_gamma   90.00
#
_symmetry.space_group_name_H-M   'P 1'
#
loop_
_entity.id
_entity.type
_entity.pdbx_description
1 polymer ?
#
loop_
_entity_poly.entity_id
_entity_poly.type
_entity_poly.pdbx_seq_one_letter_code
_entity_poly.pdbx_strand_id
1 'polypeptide(L)'
;MLVQEVRYVYQIEFDRNGIRAESLYSYPERRRRLLFRREGGQLELRRGITSLSGIRELLTNTMMVLSIAAKLQVREISSFASALSGFGFVGNVSWNTSRFSRPTWHRSTQRIFEEGDGIATQSLFDDIVPGRFTSREMAMALLRFADLGIIEVQIPQNVLEDLPNTPRLRSNAPGKQLKLIHGAPGQELAFDFAEESEGTRRWFSLIGPILKTFEFGQVLIIDEIDAGLHSNLSARLVELFQDPSANPNNAQLIFTTHDTSLSNHLNRDEVWFTEKGANGSTSLKALAEFSGDMVRRSLNLEKAYLQGRFGGIPYLDQLAFFRLLGPVASSD
;
A
#
# COMPACT_ATOMS: atom_id res chain seq x y z
N MET A 1 -12.71 9.30 3.70
CA MET A 1 -12.83 8.42 2.51
C MET A 1 -14.11 8.74 1.75
N LEU A 2 -14.09 8.74 0.43
CA LEU A 2 -15.29 8.85 -0.41
C LEU A 2 -15.69 7.44 -0.85
N VAL A 3 -16.95 7.05 -0.68
CA VAL A 3 -17.47 5.74 -1.11
C VAL A 3 -18.83 5.98 -1.74
N GLN A 4 -18.99 5.63 -3.03
CA GLN A 4 -20.23 5.86 -3.79
C GLN A 4 -20.72 7.32 -3.65
N GLU A 5 -19.81 8.28 -3.87
CA GLU A 5 -20.04 9.73 -3.73
C GLU A 5 -20.40 10.24 -2.32
N VAL A 6 -20.44 9.35 -1.32
CA VAL A 6 -20.67 9.71 0.08
C VAL A 6 -19.34 9.82 0.80
N ARG A 7 -19.08 10.99 1.41
CA ARG A 7 -17.90 11.18 2.27
C ARG A 7 -18.15 10.52 3.62
N TYR A 8 -17.20 9.72 4.07
CA TYR A 8 -17.12 9.12 5.39
C TYR A 8 -15.93 9.67 6.17
N VAL A 9 -16.15 9.86 7.46
CA VAL A 9 -15.11 10.18 8.45
C VAL A 9 -15.15 9.11 9.52
N TYR A 10 -14.13 8.27 9.53
CA TYR A 10 -13.91 7.24 10.54
C TYR A 10 -12.76 7.67 11.44
N GLN A 11 -12.96 7.54 12.75
CA GLN A 11 -11.97 7.89 13.76
C GLN A 11 -11.91 6.76 14.79
N ILE A 12 -10.70 6.40 15.18
CA ILE A 12 -10.44 5.38 16.19
C ILE A 12 -9.30 5.82 17.08
N GLU A 13 -9.47 5.60 18.37
CA GLU A 13 -8.48 5.82 19.41
C GLU A 13 -8.37 4.55 20.24
N PHE A 14 -7.16 4.07 20.47
CA PHE A 14 -6.91 2.84 21.20
C PHE A 14 -5.61 2.93 22.00
N ASP A 15 -5.53 2.12 23.05
CA ASP A 15 -4.30 1.92 23.81
C ASP A 15 -4.08 0.42 24.09
N ARG A 16 -3.11 0.10 24.94
CA ARG A 16 -2.78 -1.28 25.33
C ARG A 16 -3.95 -2.07 25.95
N ASN A 17 -5.00 -1.41 26.43
CA ASN A 17 -6.17 -2.02 27.08
C ASN A 17 -7.37 -2.17 26.13
N GLY A 18 -7.31 -1.59 24.93
CA GLY A 18 -8.37 -1.69 23.91
C GLY A 18 -8.77 -0.35 23.30
N ILE A 19 -9.96 -0.32 22.72
CA ILE A 19 -10.56 0.83 22.03
C ILE A 19 -11.08 1.84 23.05
N ARG A 20 -10.53 3.05 23.04
CA ARG A 20 -10.93 4.18 23.89
C ARG A 20 -12.11 4.94 23.29
N ALA A 21 -12.02 5.25 22.01
CA ALA A 21 -13.07 5.90 21.25
C ALA A 21 -13.11 5.36 19.81
N GLU A 22 -14.30 5.29 19.23
CA GLU A 22 -14.49 4.88 17.84
C GLU A 22 -15.71 5.60 17.29
N SER A 23 -15.64 6.19 16.11
CA SER A 23 -16.80 6.83 15.51
C SER A 23 -16.78 6.80 14.00
N LEU A 24 -17.98 6.73 13.43
CA LEU A 24 -18.19 6.78 11.99
C LEU A 24 -19.29 7.78 11.68
N TYR A 25 -18.96 8.77 10.86
CA TYR A 25 -19.89 9.73 10.27
C TYR A 25 -19.93 9.55 8.77
N SER A 26 -21.12 9.71 8.19
CA SER A 26 -21.30 9.89 6.75
C SER A 26 -21.82 11.29 6.45
N TYR A 27 -21.57 11.77 5.22
CA TYR A 27 -21.98 13.09 4.75
C TYR A 27 -22.77 13.00 3.44
N PRO A 28 -23.90 12.26 3.40
CA PRO A 28 -24.76 12.24 2.22
C PRO A 28 -25.28 13.66 1.95
N GLU A 29 -25.23 14.10 0.68
CA GLU A 29 -25.64 15.46 0.28
C GLU A 29 -24.95 16.56 1.12
N ARG A 30 -23.70 16.32 1.54
CA ARG A 30 -22.89 17.20 2.41
C ARG A 30 -23.46 17.42 3.82
N ARG A 31 -24.47 16.64 4.24
CA ARG A 31 -25.07 16.72 5.59
C ARG A 31 -24.49 15.67 6.52
N ARG A 32 -23.92 16.10 7.65
CA ARG A 32 -23.35 15.19 8.65
C ARG A 32 -24.42 14.26 9.22
N ARG A 33 -24.15 12.96 9.19
CA ARG A 33 -24.95 11.90 9.78
C ARG A 33 -24.04 11.02 10.64
N LEU A 34 -24.34 10.91 11.92
CA LEU A 34 -23.71 9.92 12.80
C LEU A 34 -24.24 8.53 12.40
N LEU A 35 -23.34 7.56 12.20
CA LEU A 35 -23.71 6.15 12.05
C LEU A 35 -23.55 5.45 13.40
N PHE A 36 -22.36 5.55 13.99
CA PHE A 36 -22.11 5.10 15.35
C PHE A 36 -21.03 5.93 16.04
N ARG A 37 -21.10 6.00 17.37
CA ARG A 37 -20.03 6.51 18.24
C ARG A 37 -19.94 5.62 19.47
N ARG A 38 -18.73 5.22 19.80
CA ARG A 38 -18.35 4.52 21.01
C ARG A 38 -17.38 5.39 21.78
N GLU A 39 -17.69 5.69 23.04
CA GLU A 39 -16.81 6.44 23.94
C GLU A 39 -17.04 5.96 25.38
N GLY A 40 -15.96 5.68 26.12
CA GLY A 40 -16.08 5.22 27.51
C GLY A 40 -16.91 3.93 27.69
N GLY A 41 -16.96 3.06 26.67
CA GLY A 41 -17.75 1.83 26.66
C GLY A 41 -19.24 2.02 26.33
N GLN A 42 -19.72 3.27 26.20
CA GLN A 42 -21.07 3.56 25.78
C GLN A 42 -21.16 3.60 24.25
N LEU A 43 -22.10 2.85 23.68
CA LEU A 43 -22.32 2.79 22.24
C LEU A 43 -23.61 3.54 21.86
N GLU A 44 -23.42 4.66 21.17
CA GLU A 44 -24.47 5.40 20.46
C GLU A 44 -24.56 4.91 19.02
N LEU A 45 -25.77 4.55 18.60
CA LEU A 45 -26.07 4.11 17.23
C LEU A 45 -27.20 4.97 16.68
N ARG A 46 -27.14 5.28 15.38
CA ARG A 46 -28.22 6.01 14.71
C ARG A 46 -29.55 5.26 14.80
N ARG A 47 -30.64 5.99 15.04
CA ARG A 47 -32.00 5.45 14.94
C ARG A 47 -32.24 4.87 13.54
N GLY A 48 -32.76 3.65 13.48
CA GLY A 48 -33.06 2.93 12.24
C GLY A 48 -31.96 1.99 11.74
N ILE A 49 -30.78 1.96 12.37
CA ILE A 49 -29.81 0.88 12.13
C ILE A 49 -30.38 -0.40 12.74
N THR A 50 -30.81 -1.33 11.88
CA THR A 50 -31.19 -2.68 12.29
C THR A 50 -29.96 -3.42 12.83
N SER A 51 -30.14 -4.30 13.83
CA SER A 51 -29.07 -5.07 14.51
C SER A 51 -28.37 -4.40 15.71
N LEU A 52 -29.00 -3.41 16.37
CA LEU A 52 -28.46 -2.78 17.59
C LEU A 52 -28.14 -3.79 18.71
N SER A 53 -29.01 -4.79 18.92
CA SER A 53 -28.87 -5.79 19.99
C SER A 53 -27.63 -6.66 19.78
N GLY A 54 -27.43 -7.20 18.57
CA GLY A 54 -26.28 -8.04 18.25
C GLY A 54 -24.95 -7.31 18.34
N ILE A 55 -24.90 -6.02 17.95
CA ILE A 55 -23.67 -5.23 18.11
C ILE A 55 -23.34 -5.03 19.59
N ARG A 56 -24.33 -4.70 20.41
CA ARG A 56 -24.14 -4.45 21.85
C ARG A 56 -23.75 -5.71 22.62
N GLU A 57 -24.34 -6.86 22.28
CA GLU A 57 -24.04 -8.16 22.91
C GLU A 57 -22.61 -8.64 22.63
N LEU A 58 -22.08 -8.34 21.44
CA LEU A 58 -20.74 -8.76 21.02
C LEU A 58 -19.63 -7.75 21.37
N LEU A 59 -19.98 -6.55 21.82
CA LEU A 59 -19.01 -5.48 22.02
C LEU A 59 -18.13 -5.77 23.25
N THR A 60 -16.82 -5.89 23.02
CA THR A 60 -15.82 -5.95 24.09
C THR A 60 -14.94 -4.68 24.07
N ASN A 61 -14.09 -4.50 25.07
CA ASN A 61 -13.11 -3.40 25.12
C ASN A 61 -12.13 -3.42 23.93
N THR A 62 -11.91 -4.55 23.29
CA THR A 62 -10.93 -4.71 22.21
C THR A 62 -11.54 -4.80 20.82
N MET A 63 -12.85 -5.05 20.70
CA MET A 63 -13.51 -5.15 19.40
C MET A 63 -13.91 -3.78 18.85
N MET A 64 -13.63 -3.57 17.57
CA MET A 64 -14.14 -2.43 16.81
C MET A 64 -15.62 -2.64 16.48
N VAL A 65 -16.43 -1.60 16.68
CA VAL A 65 -17.83 -1.54 16.25
C VAL A 65 -17.91 -1.77 14.74
N LEU A 66 -16.98 -1.19 13.97
CA LEU A 66 -16.89 -1.38 12.53
C LEU A 66 -16.79 -2.86 12.14
N SER A 67 -15.94 -3.63 12.81
CA SER A 67 -15.74 -5.06 12.51
C SER A 67 -16.98 -5.89 12.83
N ILE A 68 -17.66 -5.61 13.95
CA ILE A 68 -18.91 -6.29 14.31
C ILE A 68 -20.02 -5.94 13.31
N ALA A 69 -20.15 -4.65 12.97
CA ALA A 69 -21.12 -4.19 11.99
C ALA A 69 -20.90 -4.80 10.60
N ALA A 70 -19.64 -4.96 10.18
CA ALA A 70 -19.29 -5.66 8.94
C ALA A 70 -19.68 -7.14 9.00
N LYS A 71 -19.36 -7.84 10.10
CA LYS A 71 -19.71 -9.25 10.31
C LYS A 71 -21.22 -9.50 10.30
N LEU A 72 -21.99 -8.58 10.87
CA LEU A 72 -23.46 -8.63 10.89
C LEU A 72 -24.10 -8.05 9.61
N GLN A 73 -23.28 -7.67 8.62
CA GLN A 73 -23.73 -7.10 7.33
C GLN A 73 -24.70 -5.92 7.50
N VAL A 74 -24.39 -5.02 8.45
CA VAL A 74 -25.19 -3.82 8.70
C VAL A 74 -25.16 -2.94 7.46
N ARG A 75 -26.31 -2.81 6.79
CA ARG A 75 -26.44 -2.16 5.48
C ARG A 75 -25.78 -0.79 5.42
N GLU A 76 -26.02 0.09 6.39
CA GLU A 76 -25.51 1.47 6.42
C GLU A 76 -23.99 1.57 6.60
N ILE A 77 -23.35 0.52 7.10
CA ILE A 77 -21.91 0.50 7.42
C ILE A 77 -21.15 -0.39 6.43
N SER A 78 -21.82 -1.40 5.87
CA SER A 78 -21.25 -2.42 4.99
C SER A 78 -20.46 -1.84 3.81
N SER A 79 -20.98 -0.83 3.11
CA SER A 79 -20.28 -0.21 1.98
C SER A 79 -18.96 0.44 2.39
N PHE A 80 -18.93 1.14 3.53
CA PHE A 80 -17.71 1.71 4.08
C PHE A 80 -16.73 0.62 4.54
N ALA A 81 -17.22 -0.42 5.22
CA ALA A 81 -16.40 -1.53 5.67
C ALA A 81 -15.78 -2.31 4.49
N SER A 82 -16.56 -2.59 3.45
CA SER A 82 -16.09 -3.22 2.21
C SER A 82 -15.04 -2.37 1.50
N ALA A 83 -15.27 -1.05 1.41
CA ALA A 83 -14.28 -0.14 0.84
C ALA A 83 -12.97 -0.14 1.62
N LEU A 84 -13.03 -0.18 2.96
CA LEU A 84 -11.84 -0.25 3.81
C LEU A 84 -11.11 -1.59 3.68
N SER A 85 -11.85 -2.71 3.57
CA SER A 85 -11.24 -4.04 3.32
C SER A 85 -10.60 -4.17 1.94
N GLY A 86 -10.98 -3.29 1.00
CA GLY A 86 -10.38 -3.21 -0.32
C GLY A 86 -9.01 -2.56 -0.36
N PHE A 87 -8.48 -2.05 0.76
CA PHE A 87 -7.17 -1.40 0.77
C PHE A 87 -6.07 -2.41 0.44
N GLY A 88 -5.27 -2.09 -0.57
CA GLY A 88 -4.04 -2.80 -0.88
C GLY A 88 -2.92 -2.34 0.06
N PHE A 89 -2.11 -3.28 0.53
CA PHE A 89 -0.91 -2.97 1.31
C PHE A 89 0.28 -3.67 0.68
N VAL A 90 1.36 -2.94 0.41
CA VAL A 90 2.64 -3.48 -0.06
C VAL A 90 3.73 -2.91 0.83
N GLY A 91 4.54 -3.75 1.45
CA GLY A 91 5.59 -3.25 2.34
C GLY A 91 6.36 -4.37 3.02
N ASN A 92 7.37 -3.97 3.79
CA ASN A 92 8.18 -4.87 4.61
C ASN A 92 7.46 -5.30 5.91
N VAL A 93 6.15 -5.04 6.01
CA VAL A 93 5.36 -5.34 7.20
C VAL A 93 5.25 -6.86 7.38
N SER A 94 6.23 -7.41 8.10
CA SER A 94 6.14 -8.69 8.78
C SER A 94 5.12 -8.55 9.91
N TRP A 95 3.83 -8.52 9.56
CA TRP A 95 2.82 -8.85 10.55
C TRP A 95 3.17 -10.24 11.06
N ASN A 96 3.39 -10.33 12.37
CA ASN A 96 3.74 -11.55 13.09
C ASN A 96 2.55 -12.53 13.13
N THR A 97 1.90 -12.77 11.99
CA THR A 97 0.95 -13.85 11.79
C THR A 97 1.75 -15.08 11.36
N SER A 98 2.37 -15.74 12.33
CA SER A 98 2.97 -17.06 12.23
C SER A 98 4.04 -17.28 11.14
N ARG A 99 5.20 -17.76 11.59
CA ARG A 99 6.18 -18.57 10.84
C ARG A 99 5.49 -19.28 9.65
N PHE A 100 5.93 -19.02 8.41
CA PHE A 100 5.47 -19.59 7.11
C PHE A 100 4.81 -18.68 6.07
N SER A 101 5.08 -17.37 6.01
CA SER A 101 4.75 -16.58 4.80
C SER A 101 5.96 -15.85 4.24
N ARG A 102 6.60 -16.44 3.21
CA ARG A 102 7.40 -15.66 2.26
C ARG A 102 6.47 -14.62 1.63
N PRO A 103 6.85 -13.35 1.46
CA PRO A 103 5.97 -12.34 0.89
C PRO A 103 5.49 -12.79 -0.51
N THR A 104 4.21 -13.14 -0.62
CA THR A 104 3.58 -13.67 -1.84
C THR A 104 3.17 -12.56 -2.82
N TRP A 105 3.72 -11.35 -2.70
CA TRP A 105 3.32 -10.17 -3.48
C TRP A 105 3.51 -10.37 -5.00
N HIS A 106 4.58 -11.05 -5.42
CA HIS A 106 4.78 -11.42 -6.83
C HIS A 106 3.66 -12.32 -7.38
N ARG A 107 2.90 -13.02 -6.52
CA ARG A 107 1.85 -13.95 -6.97
C ARG A 107 0.65 -13.23 -7.57
N SER A 108 0.31 -12.02 -7.14
CA SER A 108 -0.81 -11.30 -7.76
C SER A 108 -0.46 -10.91 -9.20
N THR A 109 0.75 -10.40 -9.44
CA THR A 109 1.25 -10.12 -10.81
C THR A 109 1.43 -11.39 -11.62
N GLN A 110 2.05 -12.44 -11.04
CA GLN A 110 2.26 -13.72 -11.71
C GLN A 110 0.94 -14.32 -12.19
N ARG A 111 -0.14 -14.26 -11.39
CA ARG A 111 -1.47 -14.77 -11.80
C ARG A 111 -2.01 -14.10 -13.05
N ILE A 112 -1.73 -12.81 -13.28
CA ILE A 112 -2.11 -12.10 -14.51
C ILE A 112 -1.52 -12.79 -15.75
N PHE A 113 -0.35 -13.43 -15.60
CA PHE A 113 0.35 -14.14 -16.65
C PHE A 113 0.10 -15.66 -16.65
N GLU A 114 -0.44 -16.24 -15.57
CA GLU A 114 -0.79 -17.67 -15.49
C GLU A 114 -2.12 -18.00 -16.14
N GLU A 115 -3.08 -17.08 -15.99
CA GLU A 115 -4.47 -17.26 -16.41
C GLU A 115 -4.72 -16.35 -17.61
N GLY A 116 -4.78 -16.94 -18.81
CA GLY A 116 -5.23 -16.20 -20.00
C GLY A 116 -6.57 -15.51 -19.71
N ASP A 117 -6.64 -14.21 -19.97
CA ASP A 117 -7.81 -13.33 -19.88
C ASP A 117 -8.74 -13.50 -18.66
N GLY A 118 -8.19 -13.76 -17.46
CA GLY A 118 -9.01 -13.73 -16.26
C GLY A 118 -8.21 -13.94 -14.98
N ILE A 119 -8.08 -12.89 -14.16
CA ILE A 119 -7.43 -12.98 -12.86
C ILE A 119 -8.31 -13.70 -11.84
N ALA A 120 -7.80 -14.81 -11.30
CA ALA A 120 -8.27 -15.43 -10.07
C ALA A 120 -7.47 -14.90 -8.87
N THR A 121 -7.89 -13.77 -8.29
CA THR A 121 -7.49 -13.51 -6.90
C THR A 121 -8.37 -14.35 -5.98
N GLN A 122 -7.78 -15.40 -5.39
CA GLN A 122 -8.28 -15.92 -4.11
C GLN A 122 -8.13 -14.82 -3.05
N SER A 123 -9.15 -13.97 -2.95
CA SER A 123 -9.52 -13.26 -1.74
C SER A 123 -10.76 -13.97 -1.19
N LEU A 124 -10.84 -14.14 0.13
CA LEU A 124 -11.84 -14.97 0.81
C LEU A 124 -13.30 -14.48 0.67
N PHE A 125 -13.57 -13.37 -0.03
CA PHE A 125 -14.88 -12.71 0.02
C PHE A 125 -15.40 -12.00 -1.25
N ASP A 126 -14.80 -12.12 -2.43
CA ASP A 126 -15.36 -11.46 -3.63
C ASP A 126 -15.43 -12.38 -4.86
N ASP A 127 -16.61 -12.38 -5.48
CA ASP A 127 -16.93 -13.02 -6.76
C ASP A 127 -16.23 -12.35 -7.95
N ILE A 128 -16.01 -13.15 -8.99
CA ILE A 128 -15.11 -12.94 -10.14
C ILE A 128 -15.70 -12.00 -11.19
N VAL A 129 -14.97 -10.93 -11.57
CA VAL A 129 -15.18 -10.21 -12.85
C VAL A 129 -13.82 -9.80 -13.43
N PRO A 130 -13.45 -10.20 -14.67
CA PRO A 130 -12.27 -9.69 -15.36
C PRO A 130 -12.41 -8.19 -15.63
N GLY A 131 -11.48 -7.40 -15.10
CA GLY A 131 -11.49 -5.94 -15.18
C GLY A 131 -10.52 -5.37 -16.22
N ARG A 132 -10.85 -4.21 -16.81
CA ARG A 132 -10.12 -3.52 -17.91
C ARG A 132 -8.62 -3.29 -17.61
N PHE A 133 -8.29 -2.92 -16.38
CA PHE A 133 -6.92 -2.62 -15.94
C PHE A 133 -6.12 -3.84 -15.58
N THR A 134 -6.78 -4.97 -15.34
CA THR A 134 -6.14 -6.17 -14.81
C THR A 134 -5.79 -7.16 -15.93
N SER A 135 -5.66 -6.67 -17.15
CA SER A 135 -5.29 -7.47 -18.31
C SER A 135 -3.78 -7.71 -18.39
N ARG A 136 -3.39 -8.81 -19.02
CA ARG A 136 -2.00 -9.12 -19.38
C ARG A 136 -1.36 -7.99 -20.19
N GLU A 137 -2.11 -7.37 -21.08
CA GLU A 137 -1.63 -6.25 -21.91
C GLU A 137 -1.20 -5.05 -21.04
N MET A 138 -2.00 -4.69 -20.04
CA MET A 138 -1.68 -3.59 -19.13
C MET A 138 -0.47 -3.93 -18.24
N ALA A 139 -0.38 -5.19 -17.77
CA ALA A 139 0.78 -5.66 -17.02
C ALA A 139 2.07 -5.60 -17.87
N MET A 140 2.01 -6.01 -19.14
CA MET A 140 3.12 -5.87 -20.08
C MET A 140 3.47 -4.40 -20.37
N ALA A 141 2.48 -3.53 -20.48
CA ALA A 141 2.71 -2.10 -20.66
C ALA A 141 3.47 -1.49 -19.47
N LEU A 142 3.12 -1.87 -18.23
CA LEU A 142 3.86 -1.43 -17.04
C LEU A 142 5.27 -2.02 -16.94
N LEU A 143 5.51 -3.25 -17.42
CA LEU A 143 6.86 -3.81 -17.49
C LEU A 143 7.75 -3.04 -18.47
N ARG A 144 7.21 -2.71 -19.65
CA ARG A 144 7.92 -1.93 -20.67
C ARG A 144 8.12 -0.48 -20.25
N PHE A 145 7.16 0.08 -19.52
CA PHE A 145 7.23 1.43 -18.96
C PHE A 145 8.45 1.64 -18.04
N ALA A 146 8.84 0.59 -17.30
CA ALA A 146 9.99 0.64 -16.40
C ALA A 146 11.35 0.47 -17.09
N ASP A 147 11.37 0.36 -18.43
CA ASP A 147 12.59 0.21 -19.25
C ASP A 147 13.51 -0.92 -18.77
N LEU A 148 12.91 -2.06 -18.40
CA LEU A 148 13.62 -3.20 -17.81
C LEU A 148 14.24 -4.13 -18.87
N GLY A 149 14.11 -3.82 -20.16
CA GLY A 149 14.48 -4.71 -21.27
C GLY A 149 13.55 -5.91 -21.48
N ILE A 150 12.50 -6.04 -20.65
CA ILE A 150 11.55 -7.16 -20.69
C ILE A 150 10.56 -6.99 -21.84
N ILE A 151 10.57 -7.94 -22.77
CA ILE A 151 9.66 -7.97 -23.92
C ILE A 151 8.48 -8.90 -23.72
N GLU A 152 8.63 -9.93 -22.88
CA GLU A 152 7.62 -10.95 -22.61
C GLU A 152 7.81 -11.60 -21.22
N VAL A 153 6.70 -12.07 -20.65
CA VAL A 153 6.65 -12.88 -19.43
C VAL A 153 6.14 -14.27 -19.80
N GLN A 154 6.96 -15.27 -19.53
CA GLN A 154 6.60 -16.67 -19.76
C GLN A 154 6.46 -17.41 -18.45
N ILE A 155 5.37 -18.15 -18.33
CA ILE A 155 5.21 -19.13 -17.26
C ILE A 155 5.14 -20.47 -17.97
N PRO A 156 6.24 -21.25 -17.99
CA PRO A 156 6.26 -22.55 -18.63
C PRO A 156 5.11 -23.39 -18.08
N GLN A 157 4.18 -23.77 -18.96
CA GLN A 157 3.20 -24.81 -18.66
C GLN A 157 3.85 -26.14 -19.08
N ASN A 158 4.35 -26.93 -18.12
CA ASN A 158 4.60 -28.39 -18.14
C ASN A 158 5.38 -28.77 -16.85
N VAL A 159 5.11 -29.80 -16.04
CA VAL A 159 4.51 -31.14 -16.18
C VAL A 159 3.58 -31.38 -14.97
N LEU A 160 2.27 -31.55 -15.18
CA LEU A 160 1.31 -31.83 -14.10
C LEU A 160 0.40 -33.05 -14.40
N GLU A 161 0.73 -33.85 -15.41
CA GLU A 161 -0.07 -35.04 -15.75
C GLU A 161 0.01 -36.15 -14.67
N ASP A 162 1.06 -36.19 -13.84
CA ASP A 162 1.28 -37.26 -12.85
C ASP A 162 1.08 -36.89 -11.37
N LEU A 163 0.67 -35.66 -11.04
CA LEU A 163 0.52 -35.24 -9.63
C LEU A 163 -0.94 -35.26 -9.16
N PRO A 164 -1.26 -35.93 -8.03
CA PRO A 164 -2.63 -35.99 -7.50
C PRO A 164 -3.17 -34.58 -7.25
N ASN A 165 -4.45 -34.38 -7.59
CA ASN A 165 -5.15 -33.10 -7.70
C ASN A 165 -5.29 -32.39 -6.33
N THR A 166 -4.18 -31.90 -5.79
CA THR A 166 -4.10 -31.18 -4.52
C THR A 166 -3.57 -29.76 -4.78
N PRO A 167 -4.33 -28.70 -4.44
CA PRO A 167 -3.97 -27.31 -4.78
C PRO A 167 -2.61 -26.86 -4.24
N ARG A 168 -2.16 -27.42 -3.11
CA ARG A 168 -0.92 -27.04 -2.42
C ARG A 168 0.35 -27.54 -3.09
N LEU A 169 0.30 -28.64 -3.85
CA LEU A 169 1.46 -29.19 -4.55
C LEU A 169 1.71 -28.50 -5.91
N ARG A 170 0.68 -27.92 -6.53
CA ARG A 170 0.78 -27.25 -7.84
C ARG A 170 1.51 -25.90 -7.81
N SER A 171 1.59 -25.22 -6.66
CA SER A 171 2.22 -23.87 -6.58
C SER A 171 3.73 -23.90 -6.44
N ASN A 172 4.33 -25.04 -6.08
CA ASN A 172 5.77 -25.17 -5.81
C ASN A 172 6.45 -26.21 -6.73
N ALA A 173 5.79 -26.65 -7.80
CA ALA A 173 6.37 -27.59 -8.74
C ALA A 173 7.54 -26.94 -9.51
N PRO A 174 8.70 -27.61 -9.65
CA PRO A 174 9.91 -27.05 -10.25
C PRO A 174 9.75 -26.63 -11.73
N GLY A 175 8.67 -27.05 -12.42
CA GLY A 175 8.35 -26.65 -13.79
C GLY A 175 7.56 -25.34 -13.96
N LYS A 176 7.05 -24.72 -12.89
CA LYS A 176 6.30 -23.45 -12.93
C LYS A 176 7.18 -22.23 -12.57
N GLN A 177 8.40 -22.18 -13.06
CA GLN A 177 9.28 -21.05 -12.77
C GLN A 177 8.98 -19.92 -13.74
N LEU A 178 8.48 -18.80 -13.22
CA LEU A 178 8.32 -17.54 -13.93
C LEU A 178 9.63 -17.15 -14.60
N LYS A 179 9.59 -16.97 -15.93
CA LYS A 179 10.71 -16.48 -16.73
C LYS A 179 10.38 -15.13 -17.33
N LEU A 180 11.33 -14.19 -17.27
CA LEU A 180 11.24 -12.91 -17.95
C LEU A 180 12.13 -12.99 -19.20
N ILE A 181 11.56 -12.63 -20.35
CA ILE A 181 12.25 -12.65 -21.63
C ILE A 181 12.73 -11.23 -21.93
N HIS A 182 14.04 -11.09 -22.13
CA HIS A 182 14.71 -9.84 -22.43
C HIS A 182 15.08 -9.75 -23.91
N GLY A 183 14.82 -8.60 -24.51
CA GLY A 183 15.18 -8.33 -25.89
C GLY A 183 16.55 -7.66 -25.99
N ALA A 184 17.48 -8.26 -26.75
CA ALA A 184 18.73 -7.65 -27.16
C ALA A 184 18.84 -7.67 -28.70
N PRO A 185 19.69 -6.82 -29.33
CA PRO A 185 19.86 -6.83 -30.77
C PRO A 185 20.22 -8.22 -31.31
N GLY A 186 19.27 -8.87 -31.99
CA GLY A 186 19.44 -10.19 -32.59
C GLY A 186 19.31 -11.38 -31.63
N GLN A 187 18.96 -11.18 -30.36
CA GLN A 187 18.81 -12.28 -29.39
C GLN A 187 17.73 -12.01 -28.35
N GLU A 188 16.98 -13.06 -27.99
CA GLU A 188 16.13 -13.08 -26.81
C GLU A 188 16.80 -13.94 -25.72
N LEU A 189 16.83 -13.43 -24.49
CA LEU A 189 17.40 -14.10 -23.33
C LEU A 189 16.32 -14.33 -22.28
N ALA A 190 16.18 -15.56 -21.81
CA ALA A 190 15.24 -15.91 -20.76
C ALA A 190 15.97 -16.02 -19.43
N PHE A 191 15.52 -15.25 -18.43
CA PHE A 191 16.02 -15.32 -17.06
C PHE A 191 14.94 -15.89 -16.15
N ASP A 192 15.33 -16.73 -15.19
CA ASP A 192 14.46 -17.10 -14.09
C ASP A 192 14.23 -15.86 -13.20
N PHE A 193 13.01 -15.73 -12.65
CA PHE A 193 12.68 -14.58 -11.80
C PHE A 193 13.63 -14.38 -10.61
N ALA A 194 14.33 -15.43 -10.16
CA ALA A 194 15.32 -15.34 -9.09
C ALA A 194 16.64 -14.69 -9.53
N GLU A 195 16.97 -14.73 -10.82
CA GLU A 195 18.20 -14.17 -11.40
C GLU A 195 18.06 -12.66 -11.70
N GLU A 196 16.83 -12.17 -11.69
CA GLU A 196 16.51 -10.76 -11.92
C GLU A 196 17.03 -9.83 -10.83
N SER A 197 17.31 -8.59 -11.24
CA SER A 197 17.71 -7.53 -10.32
C SER A 197 16.63 -7.31 -9.23
N GLU A 198 17.05 -6.81 -8.08
CA GLU A 198 16.11 -6.47 -7.00
C GLU A 198 15.03 -5.48 -7.48
N GLY A 199 15.41 -4.45 -8.25
CA GLY A 199 14.48 -3.47 -8.79
C GLY A 199 13.48 -4.06 -9.78
N THR A 200 13.92 -4.95 -10.67
CA THR A 200 13.02 -5.68 -11.59
C THR A 200 11.99 -6.49 -10.81
N ARG A 201 12.43 -7.26 -9.82
CA ARG A 201 11.54 -8.10 -9.00
C ARG A 201 10.59 -7.27 -8.17
N ARG A 202 11.06 -6.15 -7.61
CA ARG A 202 10.24 -5.19 -6.86
C ARG A 202 9.17 -4.58 -7.75
N TRP A 203 9.53 -4.05 -8.90
CA TRP A 203 8.59 -3.48 -9.86
C TRP A 203 7.56 -4.51 -10.32
N PHE A 204 8.01 -5.71 -10.72
CA PHE A 204 7.12 -6.81 -11.08
C PHE A 204 6.12 -7.10 -9.95
N SER A 205 6.56 -7.14 -8.69
CA SER A 205 5.66 -7.39 -7.55
C SER A 205 4.63 -6.29 -7.29
N LEU A 206 4.86 -5.07 -7.77
CA LEU A 206 3.96 -3.92 -7.63
C LEU A 206 2.87 -3.86 -8.70
N ILE A 207 3.11 -4.43 -9.89
CA ILE A 207 2.18 -4.35 -11.03
C ILE A 207 0.79 -4.85 -10.67
N GLY A 208 0.66 -6.07 -10.14
CA GLY A 208 -0.64 -6.64 -9.76
C GLY A 208 -1.42 -5.78 -8.77
N PRO A 209 -0.81 -5.35 -7.64
CA PRO A 209 -1.42 -4.39 -6.71
C PRO A 209 -1.83 -3.07 -7.37
N ILE A 210 -0.98 -2.47 -8.22
CA ILE A 210 -1.29 -1.21 -8.92
C ILE A 210 -2.53 -1.38 -9.81
N LEU A 211 -2.53 -2.40 -10.67
CA LEU A 211 -3.61 -2.66 -11.61
C LEU A 211 -4.94 -2.95 -10.91
N LYS A 212 -4.92 -3.75 -9.84
CA LYS A 212 -6.11 -3.99 -9.02
C LYS A 212 -6.64 -2.70 -8.41
N THR A 213 -5.74 -1.84 -7.93
CA THR A 213 -6.13 -0.58 -7.29
C THR A 213 -6.77 0.37 -8.31
N PHE A 214 -6.21 0.48 -9.52
CA PHE A 214 -6.81 1.24 -10.62
C PHE A 214 -8.15 0.67 -11.08
N GLU A 215 -8.30 -0.66 -11.15
CA GLU A 215 -9.57 -1.28 -11.53
C GLU A 215 -10.71 -0.88 -10.60
N PHE A 216 -10.48 -0.94 -9.29
CA PHE A 216 -11.53 -0.77 -8.30
C PHE A 216 -11.59 0.63 -7.67
N GLY A 217 -10.71 1.57 -8.08
CA GLY A 217 -10.62 2.89 -7.47
C GLY A 217 -10.28 2.84 -5.98
N GLN A 218 -9.46 1.85 -5.58
CA GLN A 218 -9.15 1.57 -4.18
C GLN A 218 -7.98 2.41 -3.66
N VAL A 219 -7.64 2.23 -2.39
CA VAL A 219 -6.44 2.82 -1.79
C VAL A 219 -5.32 1.77 -1.79
N LEU A 220 -4.17 2.12 -2.34
CA LEU A 220 -2.94 1.34 -2.24
C LEU A 220 -2.00 2.03 -1.25
N ILE A 221 -1.55 1.27 -0.26
CA ILE A 221 -0.62 1.72 0.77
C ILE A 221 0.72 1.03 0.53
N ILE A 222 1.77 1.80 0.27
CA ILE A 222 3.12 1.28 0.00
C ILE A 222 4.09 1.77 1.06
N ASP A 223 4.64 0.85 1.86
CA ASP A 223 5.78 1.16 2.70
C ASP A 223 7.07 1.11 1.88
N GLU A 224 7.88 2.17 2.00
CA GLU A 224 9.13 2.41 1.27
C GLU A 224 8.92 2.20 -0.24
N ILE A 225 8.23 3.14 -0.89
CA ILE A 225 7.95 3.06 -2.33
C ILE A 225 9.23 3.00 -3.17
N ASP A 226 10.30 3.64 -2.69
CA ASP A 226 11.63 3.71 -3.27
C ASP A 226 12.51 2.49 -2.94
N ALA A 227 12.08 1.57 -2.07
CA ALA A 227 12.87 0.39 -1.71
C ALA A 227 13.17 -0.47 -2.94
N GLY A 228 14.44 -0.47 -3.36
CA GLY A 228 14.93 -1.22 -4.51
C GLY A 228 14.57 -0.64 -5.87
N LEU A 229 13.84 0.49 -5.93
CA LEU A 229 13.48 1.16 -7.18
C LEU A 229 14.36 2.39 -7.41
N HIS A 230 14.62 2.70 -8.68
CA HIS A 230 15.24 3.96 -9.05
C HIS A 230 14.26 5.13 -8.81
N SER A 231 14.73 6.27 -8.28
CA SER A 231 13.93 7.47 -7.97
C SER A 231 12.95 7.87 -9.07
N ASN A 232 13.42 7.92 -10.32
CA ASN A 232 12.57 8.22 -11.48
C ASN A 232 11.38 7.26 -11.61
N LEU A 233 11.57 5.96 -11.37
CA LEU A 233 10.50 4.97 -11.50
C LEU A 233 9.44 5.16 -10.40
N SER A 234 9.88 5.46 -9.18
CA SER A 234 8.99 5.83 -8.08
C SER A 234 8.20 7.11 -8.38
N ALA A 235 8.87 8.15 -8.92
CA ALA A 235 8.21 9.40 -9.32
C ALA A 235 7.16 9.18 -10.40
N ARG A 236 7.51 8.36 -11.41
CA ARG A 236 6.59 7.97 -12.48
C ARG A 236 5.38 7.20 -11.98
N LEU A 237 5.55 6.32 -10.99
CA LEU A 237 4.43 5.65 -10.35
C LEU A 237 3.49 6.65 -9.65
N VAL A 238 4.04 7.64 -8.94
CA VAL A 238 3.25 8.72 -8.33
C VAL A 238 2.46 9.49 -9.40
N GLU A 239 3.10 9.86 -10.50
CA GLU A 239 2.46 10.56 -11.62
C GLU A 239 1.30 9.76 -12.24
N LEU A 240 1.42 8.43 -12.35
CA LEU A 240 0.32 7.57 -12.83
C LEU A 240 -0.93 7.65 -11.95
N PHE A 241 -0.76 7.78 -10.62
CA PHE A 241 -1.90 7.97 -9.71
C PHE A 241 -2.50 9.37 -9.79
N GLN A 242 -1.73 10.37 -10.23
CA GLN A 242 -2.19 11.76 -10.38
C GLN A 242 -2.86 12.03 -11.73
N ASP A 243 -2.54 11.27 -12.78
CA ASP A 243 -3.11 11.45 -14.12
C ASP A 243 -4.53 10.87 -14.21
N PRO A 244 -5.58 11.68 -14.42
CA PRO A 244 -6.96 11.20 -14.56
C PRO A 244 -7.16 10.26 -15.76
N SER A 245 -6.29 10.35 -16.77
CA SER A 245 -6.34 9.48 -17.96
C SER A 245 -5.87 8.07 -17.64
N ALA A 246 -4.85 7.94 -16.79
CA ALA A 246 -4.33 6.66 -16.30
C ALA A 246 -5.16 6.13 -15.12
N ASN A 247 -5.71 7.02 -14.29
CA ASN A 247 -6.45 6.72 -13.06
C ASN A 247 -7.92 7.21 -13.12
N PRO A 248 -8.77 6.70 -14.04
CA PRO A 248 -10.14 7.19 -14.20
C PRO A 248 -11.07 6.83 -13.05
N ASN A 249 -10.73 5.81 -12.26
CA ASN A 249 -11.50 5.39 -11.09
C ASN A 249 -11.06 6.09 -9.80
N ASN A 250 -10.14 7.06 -9.89
CA ASN A 250 -9.69 7.88 -8.77
C ASN A 250 -9.14 7.03 -7.59
N ALA A 251 -8.33 6.03 -7.92
CA ALA A 251 -7.53 5.28 -6.97
C ALA A 251 -6.60 6.21 -6.20
N GLN A 252 -6.29 5.84 -4.95
CA GLN A 252 -5.42 6.64 -4.09
C GLN A 252 -4.15 5.87 -3.75
N LEU A 253 -3.02 6.58 -3.75
CA LEU A 253 -1.75 6.06 -3.26
C LEU A 253 -1.41 6.75 -1.94
N ILE A 254 -1.04 5.97 -0.93
CA ILE A 254 -0.44 6.46 0.32
C ILE A 254 0.88 5.73 0.46
N PHE A 255 1.96 6.45 0.70
CA PHE A 255 3.28 5.82 0.78
C PHE A 255 4.22 6.49 1.76
N THR A 256 5.23 5.75 2.18
CA THR A 256 6.42 6.27 2.88
C THR A 256 7.61 6.23 1.93
N THR A 257 8.57 7.13 2.13
CA THR A 257 9.78 7.19 1.30
C THR A 257 10.94 7.83 2.03
N HIS A 258 12.16 7.42 1.66
CA HIS A 258 13.39 8.14 2.01
C HIS A 258 13.87 9.08 0.90
N ASP A 259 13.32 8.94 -0.31
CA ASP A 259 13.65 9.76 -1.46
C ASP A 259 12.99 11.15 -1.37
N THR A 260 13.80 12.14 -1.00
CA THR A 260 13.37 13.52 -0.85
C THR A 260 12.94 14.16 -2.16
N SER A 261 13.40 13.65 -3.31
CA SER A 261 13.07 14.20 -4.62
C SER A 261 11.59 14.02 -4.97
N LEU A 262 10.93 12.98 -4.43
CA LEU A 262 9.49 12.73 -4.62
C LEU A 262 8.61 13.87 -4.09
N SER A 263 9.09 14.64 -3.11
CA SER A 263 8.37 15.81 -2.61
C SER A 263 8.15 16.90 -3.67
N ASN A 264 8.97 16.93 -4.74
CA ASN A 264 8.81 17.85 -5.85
C ASN A 264 7.68 17.46 -6.80
N HIS A 265 7.17 16.22 -6.72
CA HIS A 265 6.05 15.70 -7.51
C HIS A 265 4.70 15.78 -6.76
N LEU A 266 4.67 16.34 -5.56
CA LEU A 266 3.50 16.36 -4.68
C LEU A 266 3.09 17.79 -4.31
N ASN A 267 1.80 17.98 -4.05
CA ASN A 267 1.29 19.19 -3.44
C ASN A 267 1.65 19.24 -1.95
N ARG A 268 1.57 20.43 -1.35
CA ARG A 268 2.00 20.64 0.05
C ARG A 268 1.13 19.93 1.08
N ASP A 269 -0.14 19.73 0.77
CA ASP A 269 -1.10 18.99 1.59
C ASP A 269 -0.98 17.47 1.42
N GLU A 270 -0.20 17.01 0.43
CA GLU A 270 0.12 15.61 0.17
C GLU A 270 1.42 15.16 0.85
N VAL A 271 2.26 16.10 1.31
CA VAL A 271 3.54 15.80 1.99
C VAL A 271 3.39 15.91 3.50
N TRP A 272 3.78 14.85 4.21
CA TRP A 272 3.75 14.76 5.67
C TRP A 272 5.11 14.32 6.18
N PHE A 273 5.63 15.03 7.19
CA PHE A 273 6.88 14.67 7.84
C PHE A 273 6.61 13.92 9.14
N THR A 274 7.44 12.91 9.42
CA THR A 274 7.41 12.18 10.68
C THR A 274 8.60 12.59 11.55
N GLU A 275 8.36 12.91 12.82
CA GLU A 275 9.40 13.26 13.78
C GLU A 275 9.29 12.38 15.03
N LYS A 276 10.42 11.89 15.53
CA LYS A 276 10.47 11.10 16.76
C LYS A 276 10.79 12.01 17.94
N GLY A 277 9.85 12.11 18.87
CA GLY A 277 10.06 12.80 20.15
C GLY A 277 10.99 12.06 21.09
N ALA A 278 11.52 12.77 22.09
CA ALA A 278 12.46 12.22 23.08
C ALA A 278 11.86 11.07 23.94
N ASN A 279 10.54 11.03 24.09
CA ASN A 279 9.79 9.96 24.76
C ASN A 279 9.55 8.73 23.87
N GLY A 280 10.04 8.74 22.62
CA GLY A 280 9.84 7.67 21.65
C GLY A 280 8.51 7.73 20.88
N SER A 281 7.64 8.72 21.11
CA SER A 281 6.44 8.91 20.30
C SER A 281 6.78 9.51 18.94
N THR A 282 6.06 9.12 17.89
CA THR A 282 6.16 9.73 16.56
C THR A 282 5.01 10.72 16.35
N SER A 283 5.32 11.95 15.97
CA SER A 283 4.36 12.93 15.48
C SER A 283 4.40 12.99 13.95
N LEU A 284 3.25 13.28 13.35
CA LEU A 284 3.12 13.57 11.93
C LEU A 284 2.71 15.03 11.77
N LYS A 285 3.33 15.73 10.82
CA LYS A 285 3.01 17.13 10.52
C LYS A 285 2.95 17.36 9.02
N ALA A 286 1.84 17.89 8.53
CA ALA A 286 1.70 18.17 7.11
C ALA A 286 2.56 19.38 6.70
N LEU A 287 3.16 19.36 5.51
CA LEU A 287 3.90 20.50 4.97
C LEU A 287 3.00 21.74 4.81
N ALA A 288 1.71 21.54 4.54
CA ALA A 288 0.70 22.60 4.49
C ALA A 288 0.49 23.34 5.83
N GLU A 289 0.88 22.76 6.97
CA GLU A 289 0.79 23.43 8.28
C GLU A 289 1.91 24.44 8.51
N PHE A 290 2.96 24.43 7.69
CA PHE A 290 4.02 25.44 7.74
C PHE A 290 3.59 26.69 6.95
N SER A 291 4.07 27.86 7.38
CA SER A 291 3.67 29.14 6.79
C SER A 291 4.85 30.10 6.64
N GLY A 292 4.65 31.16 5.84
CA GLY A 292 5.64 32.22 5.64
C GLY A 292 6.86 31.79 4.83
N ASP A 293 8.03 32.25 5.25
CA ASP A 293 9.30 32.04 4.53
C ASP A 293 9.76 30.58 4.47
N MET A 294 9.22 29.73 5.34
CA MET A 294 9.47 28.29 5.33
C MET A 294 8.86 27.58 4.12
N VAL A 295 7.90 28.19 3.42
CA VAL A 295 7.13 27.52 2.36
C VAL A 295 6.80 28.47 1.20
N ARG A 296 7.75 29.29 0.75
CA ARG A 296 7.54 30.11 -0.47
C ARG A 296 7.31 29.21 -1.69
N ARG A 297 6.47 29.61 -2.65
CA ARG A 297 6.19 28.78 -3.86
C ARG A 297 7.42 28.45 -4.68
N SER A 298 8.43 29.32 -4.68
CA SER A 298 9.71 29.12 -5.36
C SER A 298 10.74 28.31 -4.54
N LEU A 299 10.37 27.81 -3.36
CA LEU A 299 11.28 27.07 -2.50
C LEU A 299 11.45 25.64 -3.03
N ASN A 300 12.70 25.23 -3.25
CA ASN A 300 13.03 23.83 -3.46
C ASN A 300 12.80 23.06 -2.14
N LEU A 301 11.74 22.23 -2.12
CA LEU A 301 11.27 21.55 -0.91
C LEU A 301 12.29 20.55 -0.39
N GLU A 302 12.91 19.79 -1.28
CA GLU A 302 13.97 18.85 -0.95
C GLU A 302 15.14 19.55 -0.25
N LYS A 303 15.68 20.62 -0.83
CA LYS A 303 16.80 21.37 -0.24
C LYS A 303 16.40 21.97 1.12
N ALA A 304 15.18 22.47 1.24
CA ALA A 304 14.66 23.01 2.49
C ALA A 304 14.54 21.93 3.57
N TYR A 305 14.05 20.74 3.21
CA TYR A 305 14.00 19.58 4.09
C TYR A 305 15.41 19.19 4.53
N LEU A 306 16.36 18.94 3.61
CA LEU A 306 17.74 18.55 3.93
C LEU A 306 18.50 19.55 4.81
N GLN A 307 18.07 20.82 4.87
CA GLN A 307 18.60 21.85 5.76
C GLN A 307 18.03 21.83 7.19
N GLY A 308 17.11 20.91 7.53
CA GLY A 308 16.52 20.84 8.87
C GLY A 308 15.23 21.65 9.05
N ARG A 309 14.71 22.32 8.01
CA ARG A 309 13.62 23.31 8.20
C ARG A 309 12.30 22.71 8.68
N PHE A 310 12.06 21.43 8.40
CA PHE A 310 10.79 20.76 8.73
C PHE A 310 10.95 19.67 9.81
N GLY A 311 12.13 19.55 10.42
CA GLY A 311 12.45 18.42 11.30
C GLY A 311 12.63 17.11 10.51
N GLY A 312 12.50 15.98 11.19
CA GLY A 312 12.52 14.65 10.56
C GLY A 312 13.89 14.15 10.07
N ILE A 313 14.96 14.94 10.22
CA ILE A 313 16.33 14.54 9.84
C ILE A 313 17.02 13.84 11.01
N PRO A 314 17.74 12.72 10.76
CA PRO A 314 18.50 12.05 11.81
C PRO A 314 19.65 12.92 12.33
N TYR A 315 19.77 13.02 13.65
CA TYR A 315 20.95 13.59 14.30
C TYR A 315 22.04 12.52 14.42
N LEU A 316 23.14 12.70 13.69
CA LEU A 316 24.28 11.78 13.70
C LEU A 316 25.37 12.30 14.65
N ASP A 317 25.44 11.74 15.87
CA ASP A 317 26.48 12.11 16.85
C ASP A 317 27.82 11.43 16.55
N GLN A 318 28.54 12.01 15.58
CA GLN A 318 29.87 11.54 15.18
C GLN A 318 30.91 11.71 16.30
N LEU A 319 30.77 12.74 17.14
CA LEU A 319 31.72 13.02 18.21
C LEU A 319 31.67 11.97 19.31
N ALA A 320 30.47 11.55 19.72
CA ALA A 320 30.31 10.43 20.66
C ALA A 320 30.90 9.14 20.08
N PHE A 321 30.67 8.87 18.79
CA PHE A 321 31.21 7.70 18.12
C PHE A 321 32.75 7.73 18.06
N PHE A 322 33.36 8.83 17.61
CA PHE A 322 34.83 8.95 17.52
C PHE A 322 35.52 8.95 18.89
N ARG A 323 34.89 9.49 19.94
CA ARG A 323 35.42 9.39 21.32
C ARG A 323 35.54 7.95 21.81
N LEU A 324 34.63 7.06 21.38
CA LEU A 324 34.66 5.64 21.75
C LEU A 324 35.72 4.84 20.98
N LEU A 325 36.11 5.30 19.78
CA LEU A 325 37.14 4.63 18.97
C LEU A 325 38.57 4.89 19.47
N GLY A 326 38.77 5.86 20.38
CA GLY A 326 40.10 6.28 20.84
C GLY A 326 40.88 7.06 19.77
N PRO A 327 42.04 7.63 20.11
CA PRO A 327 42.88 8.30 19.12
C PRO A 327 43.38 7.28 18.10
N VAL A 328 43.06 7.49 16.82
CA VAL A 328 43.72 6.79 15.71
C VAL A 328 45.19 7.17 15.78
N ALA A 329 46.07 6.22 16.14
CA ALA A 329 47.50 6.43 16.07
C ALA A 329 47.86 6.75 14.61
N SER A 330 48.29 7.98 14.36
CA SER A 330 48.88 8.38 13.09
C SER A 330 50.16 7.57 12.92
N SER A 331 50.15 6.62 11.99
CA SER A 331 51.38 6.00 11.49
C SER A 331 52.04 7.00 10.54
N ASP A 332 53.15 7.59 10.99
CA ASP A 332 54.07 8.43 10.20
C ASP A 332 54.72 7.66 9.04
#